data_AF-A2DCJ7-F1
#
_entry.id   AF-A2DCJ7-F1
#
_cell.length_a   1.000
_cell.length_b   1.000
_cell.length_c   1.000
_cell.angle_alpha   90.00
_cell.angle_beta   90.00
_cell.angle_gamma   90.00
#
_symmetry.space_group_name_H-M   'P 1'
#
loop_
_entity.id
_entity.type
_entity.pdbx_description
1 polymer ?
#
loop_
_entity_poly.entity_id
_entity_poly.type
_entity_poly.pdbx_seq_one_letter_code
_entity_poly.pdbx_strand_id
1 'polypeptide(L)'
;MVQITKSCKELKRIGILTECGRFNININSRIIKTKKSSAVCFSDLIQEKCVLNKSMSSYQTNLDLKCEDSIDILSEFLETGKLDFEEDESHYHDIFEIGKHFGNQLFIKIYTKHVKLDKSITKENVFQKYEISVFENDIITENECIRFISSHLYCLDDRDIIEHFAKNGYEFCEKIITSDELKIDNEDHLSLLLLSICKQNDTLFDLFRYIKLSFCSRETYDIIYNFCIEHSFERVLLSIYNETLKNYHSNLREKIEISNNSICAYESHYEEISKEIKMEFTASSVVNGRSLSDINSYRNDVDFYTNNDTNSWIKANLKGYKLKPTSYMLQSRITYDSSLLRRWKLEGIKEDGTTVVLDNDKYYEFKQKEIKEFPLQTNEYFVSFKLTQTGKNLHNGDYLMINIFDFKGELVKI
;
A
#
# COMPACT_ATOMS: atom_id res chain seq x y z
N MET A 1 29.30 1.66 33.13
CA MET A 1 29.85 1.44 31.78
C MET A 1 30.82 0.28 31.83
N VAL A 2 30.41 -0.84 31.26
CA VAL A 2 31.32 -1.96 30.99
C VAL A 2 31.85 -1.74 29.57
N GLN A 3 33.16 -1.91 29.37
CA GLN A 3 33.82 -1.70 28.08
C GLN A 3 34.30 -3.05 27.52
N ILE A 4 34.06 -3.27 26.23
CA ILE A 4 34.49 -4.50 25.54
C ILE A 4 35.80 -4.24 24.81
N THR A 5 36.86 -4.95 25.18
CA THR A 5 38.14 -4.90 24.47
C THR A 5 38.42 -6.22 23.72
N LYS A 6 38.55 -6.18 22.40
CA LYS A 6 39.01 -7.30 21.54
C LYS A 6 40.22 -6.89 20.70
N SER A 7 41.13 -7.82 20.41
CA SER A 7 42.32 -7.53 19.59
C SER A 7 42.46 -8.45 18.38
N CYS A 8 42.68 -7.86 17.20
CA CYS A 8 43.04 -8.57 15.96
C CYS A 8 44.58 -8.58 15.78
N LYS A 9 45.17 -9.77 15.68
CA LYS A 9 46.64 -9.93 15.61
C LYS A 9 47.18 -9.57 14.23
N GLU A 10 46.37 -9.76 13.19
CA GLU A 10 46.66 -9.53 11.79
C GLU A 10 46.83 -8.02 11.52
N LEU A 11 45.88 -7.20 11.99
CA LEU A 11 45.96 -5.75 11.89
C LEU A 11 47.13 -5.18 12.70
N LYS A 12 47.40 -5.71 13.90
CA LYS A 12 48.58 -5.32 14.70
C LYS A 12 49.90 -5.57 13.97
N ARG A 13 50.02 -6.70 13.26
CA ARG A 13 51.23 -7.04 12.48
C ARG A 13 51.40 -6.14 11.26
N ILE A 14 50.29 -5.76 10.62
CA ILE A 14 50.31 -4.93 9.40
C ILE A 14 50.46 -3.44 9.70
N GLY A 15 49.99 -2.96 10.85
CA GLY A 15 50.24 -1.60 11.32
C GLY A 15 51.73 -1.25 11.35
N ILE A 16 52.59 -2.26 11.59
CA ILE A 16 54.06 -2.16 11.59
C ILE A 16 54.64 -2.04 10.17
N LEU A 17 53.95 -2.57 9.15
CA LEU A 17 54.39 -2.52 7.75
C LEU A 17 53.94 -1.19 7.10
N THR A 18 54.88 -0.40 6.60
CA THR A 18 54.66 0.98 6.12
C THR A 18 54.33 1.11 4.63
N GLU A 19 54.37 0.02 3.84
CA GLU A 19 54.55 0.12 2.37
C GLU A 19 53.34 -0.17 1.45
N CYS A 20 52.10 -0.27 1.95
CA CYS A 20 50.98 -0.69 1.08
C CYS A 20 50.10 0.44 0.46
N GLY A 21 50.49 1.71 0.58
CA GLY A 21 49.71 2.84 0.04
C GLY A 21 48.47 3.19 0.86
N ARG A 22 47.87 4.36 0.56
CA ARG A 22 46.70 4.90 1.28
C ARG A 22 45.40 4.36 0.70
N PHE A 23 44.41 4.16 1.57
CA PHE A 23 43.05 3.75 1.20
C PHE A 23 42.02 4.53 2.00
N ASN A 24 40.97 5.00 1.33
CA ASN A 24 39.89 5.76 1.95
C ASN A 24 38.61 4.93 2.01
N ILE A 25 38.06 4.71 3.20
CA ILE A 25 36.75 4.09 3.37
C ILE A 25 35.77 5.20 3.72
N ASN A 26 34.76 5.42 2.87
CA ASN A 26 33.71 6.41 3.08
C ASN A 26 32.43 5.71 3.51
N ILE A 27 31.99 5.95 4.75
CA ILE A 27 30.74 5.41 5.32
C ILE A 27 29.89 6.60 5.74
N ASN A 28 28.66 6.71 5.23
CA ASN A 28 27.72 7.80 5.57
C ASN A 28 28.34 9.21 5.46
N SER A 29 29.15 9.43 4.42
CA SER A 29 29.90 10.68 4.16
C SER A 29 31.07 10.98 5.12
N ARG A 30 31.37 10.11 6.09
CA ARG A 30 32.57 10.20 6.93
C ARG A 30 33.71 9.38 6.30
N ILE A 31 34.89 9.99 6.18
CA ILE A 31 36.05 9.37 5.53
C ILE A 31 37.04 8.85 6.57
N ILE A 32 37.22 7.52 6.60
CA ILE A 32 38.28 6.85 7.33
C ILE A 32 39.50 6.72 6.40
N LYS A 33 40.63 7.29 6.80
CA LYS A 33 41.90 7.18 6.08
C LYS A 33 42.73 6.07 6.72
N THR A 34 42.99 5.00 5.97
CA THR A 34 43.78 3.87 6.47
C THR A 34 44.82 3.39 5.46
N LYS A 35 45.63 2.40 5.85
CA LYS A 35 46.53 1.71 4.93
C LYS A 35 45.72 0.71 4.10
N LYS A 36 46.04 0.57 2.81
CA LYS A 36 45.37 -0.42 1.95
C LYS A 36 45.47 -1.84 2.49
N SER A 37 46.61 -2.18 3.09
CA SER A 37 46.82 -3.48 3.75
C SER A 37 45.91 -3.68 4.97
N SER A 38 45.72 -2.65 5.80
CA SER A 38 44.78 -2.70 6.93
C SER A 38 43.34 -2.88 6.43
N ALA A 39 42.93 -2.14 5.39
CA ALA A 39 41.60 -2.27 4.81
C ALA A 39 41.33 -3.66 4.21
N VAL A 40 42.32 -4.23 3.51
CA VAL A 40 42.25 -5.58 2.93
C VAL A 40 42.19 -6.66 4.01
N CYS A 41 42.95 -6.53 5.10
CA CYS A 41 42.91 -7.51 6.18
C CYS A 41 41.68 -7.37 7.09
N PHE A 42 41.08 -6.19 7.11
CA PHE A 42 39.81 -5.97 7.79
C PHE A 42 38.63 -6.58 7.03
N SER A 43 38.62 -6.53 5.70
CA SER A 43 37.42 -6.78 4.91
C SER A 43 37.68 -7.71 3.73
N ASP A 44 37.00 -8.86 3.76
CA ASP A 44 36.95 -9.81 2.64
C ASP A 44 36.42 -9.11 1.38
N LEU A 45 35.39 -8.25 1.52
CA LEU A 45 34.84 -7.47 0.41
C LEU A 45 35.88 -6.53 -0.23
N ILE A 46 36.62 -5.77 0.58
CA ILE A 46 37.66 -4.86 0.07
C ILE A 46 38.80 -5.67 -0.56
N GLN A 47 39.16 -6.81 0.03
CA GLN A 47 40.14 -7.72 -0.53
C GLN A 47 39.75 -8.15 -1.94
N GLU A 48 38.54 -8.69 -2.11
CA GLU A 48 38.01 -9.14 -3.41
C GLU A 48 38.02 -8.01 -4.45
N LYS A 49 37.53 -6.82 -4.07
CA LYS A 49 37.52 -5.66 -4.97
C LYS A 49 38.93 -5.19 -5.33
N CYS A 50 39.88 -5.25 -4.40
CA CYS A 50 41.28 -4.88 -4.66
C CYS A 50 42.01 -5.89 -5.56
N VAL A 51 41.64 -7.18 -5.49
CA VAL A 51 42.19 -8.21 -6.37
C VAL A 51 41.77 -7.94 -7.82
N LEU A 52 40.51 -7.57 -8.04
CA LEU A 52 39.97 -7.22 -9.36
C LEU A 52 40.52 -5.88 -9.87
N ASN A 53 40.61 -4.88 -8.98
CA ASN A 53 41.12 -3.55 -9.31
C ASN A 53 42.27 -3.14 -8.38
N LYS A 54 43.49 -3.44 -8.82
CA LYS A 54 44.72 -3.14 -8.05
C LYS A 54 44.94 -1.64 -7.82
N SER A 55 44.38 -0.76 -8.65
CA SER A 55 44.50 0.70 -8.48
C SER A 55 43.43 1.30 -7.57
N MET A 56 42.49 0.49 -7.06
CA MET A 56 41.46 0.97 -6.13
C MET A 56 42.11 1.61 -4.88
N SER A 57 41.74 2.85 -4.62
CA SER A 57 42.26 3.68 -3.52
C SER A 57 41.16 4.16 -2.58
N SER A 58 39.89 3.88 -2.90
CA SER A 58 38.76 4.22 -2.06
C SER A 58 37.60 3.25 -2.22
N TYR A 59 36.78 3.14 -1.17
CA TYR A 59 35.52 2.42 -1.15
C TYR A 59 34.46 3.31 -0.49
N GLN A 60 33.25 3.33 -1.03
CA GLN A 60 32.14 4.10 -0.47
C GLN A 60 30.91 3.21 -0.27
N THR A 61 30.26 3.39 0.88
CA THR A 61 29.01 2.72 1.23
C THR A 61 28.19 3.59 2.19
N ASN A 62 26.91 3.28 2.31
CA ASN A 62 26.04 3.83 3.34
C ASN A 62 25.54 2.66 4.19
N LEU A 63 25.62 2.82 5.52
CA LEU A 63 25.22 1.82 6.50
C LEU A 63 24.22 2.42 7.47
N ASP A 64 23.30 1.60 7.96
CA ASP A 64 22.34 2.01 8.97
C ASP A 64 22.98 1.91 10.37
N LEU A 65 23.60 3.01 10.80
CA LEU A 65 24.33 3.10 12.07
C LEU A 65 23.54 3.95 13.07
N LYS A 66 23.40 3.45 14.31
CA LYS A 66 22.67 4.07 15.42
C LYS A 66 23.54 5.00 16.24
N CYS A 67 24.84 4.71 16.39
CA CYS A 67 25.77 5.51 17.20
C CYS A 67 26.63 6.45 16.34
N GLU A 68 26.83 7.67 16.83
CA GLU A 68 27.62 8.69 16.12
C GLU A 68 29.13 8.36 16.08
N ASP A 69 29.63 7.66 17.10
CA ASP A 69 31.03 7.31 17.32
C ASP A 69 31.43 5.95 16.74
N SER A 70 30.49 5.15 16.20
CA SER A 70 30.78 3.85 15.56
C SER A 70 31.84 3.92 14.45
N ILE A 71 31.87 5.02 13.70
CA ILE A 71 32.88 5.24 12.65
C ILE A 71 34.25 5.57 13.27
N ASP A 72 34.28 6.25 14.41
CA ASP A 72 35.52 6.54 15.14
C ASP A 72 36.08 5.26 15.76
N ILE A 73 35.23 4.41 16.33
CA ILE A 73 35.58 3.06 16.83
C ILE A 73 36.19 2.22 15.71
N LEU A 74 35.58 2.21 14.51
CA LEU A 74 36.12 1.51 13.36
C LEU A 74 37.47 2.09 12.91
N SER A 75 37.61 3.42 12.91
CA SER A 75 38.87 4.09 12.56
C SER A 75 39.99 3.68 13.52
N GLU A 76 39.74 3.72 14.83
CA GLU A 76 40.70 3.30 15.85
C GLU A 76 41.04 1.81 15.71
N PHE A 77 40.06 0.95 15.41
CA PHE A 77 40.29 -0.46 15.17
C PHE A 77 41.21 -0.71 13.97
N LEU A 78 41.03 0.02 12.87
CA LEU A 78 41.87 -0.09 11.67
C LEU A 78 43.31 0.39 11.90
N GLU A 79 43.51 1.33 12.82
CA GLU A 79 44.82 1.86 13.19
C GLU A 79 45.55 0.97 14.21
N THR A 80 44.85 0.54 15.26
CA THR A 80 45.45 -0.10 16.44
C THR A 80 45.25 -1.63 16.47
N GLY A 81 44.27 -2.13 15.72
CA GLY A 81 43.78 -3.51 15.82
C GLY A 81 43.06 -3.83 17.12
N LYS A 82 42.72 -2.82 17.95
CA LYS A 82 41.95 -2.95 19.19
C LYS A 82 40.53 -2.43 18.93
N LEU A 83 39.54 -3.26 19.21
CA LEU A 83 38.13 -2.88 19.18
C LEU A 83 37.71 -2.58 20.62
N ASP A 84 37.24 -1.36 20.86
CA ASP A 84 36.84 -0.85 22.16
C ASP A 84 35.56 -0.03 22.00
N PHE A 85 34.51 -0.38 22.73
CA PHE A 85 33.21 0.29 22.66
C PHE A 85 32.39 0.03 23.94
N GLU A 86 31.36 0.84 24.16
CA GLU A 86 30.42 0.67 25.28
C GLU A 86 29.56 -0.58 25.08
N GLU A 87 29.40 -1.39 26.13
CA GLU A 87 28.57 -2.59 26.08
C GLU A 87 27.07 -2.25 26.11
N ASP A 88 26.53 -1.81 24.96
CA ASP A 88 25.11 -1.59 24.73
C ASP A 88 24.66 -2.10 23.35
N GLU A 89 23.35 -2.28 23.20
CA GLU A 89 22.72 -2.85 22.00
C GLU A 89 22.96 -2.02 20.73
N SER A 90 23.09 -0.69 20.84
CA SER A 90 23.24 0.18 19.66
C SER A 90 24.64 0.00 19.05
N HIS A 91 25.67 -0.07 19.89
CA HIS A 91 27.02 -0.37 19.41
C HIS A 91 27.13 -1.80 18.87
N TYR A 92 26.49 -2.77 19.54
CA TYR A 92 26.46 -4.15 19.05
C TYR A 92 25.83 -4.27 17.66
N HIS A 93 24.71 -3.57 17.42
CA HIS A 93 24.07 -3.44 16.11
C HIS A 93 25.01 -2.83 15.07
N ASP A 94 25.63 -1.69 15.36
CA ASP A 94 26.53 -1.00 14.41
C ASP A 94 27.75 -1.85 14.04
N ILE A 95 28.38 -2.50 15.02
CA ILE A 95 29.51 -3.40 14.80
C ILE A 95 29.07 -4.60 13.95
N PHE A 96 27.86 -5.12 14.17
CA PHE A 96 27.33 -6.20 13.35
C PHE A 96 27.06 -5.77 11.91
N GLU A 97 26.41 -4.61 11.69
CA GLU A 97 26.12 -4.09 10.35
C GLU A 97 27.40 -3.81 9.56
N ILE A 98 28.40 -3.19 10.20
CA ILE A 98 29.75 -3.04 9.63
C ILE A 98 30.34 -4.41 9.30
N GLY A 99 30.30 -5.35 10.24
CA GLY A 99 30.83 -6.70 10.07
C GLY A 99 30.22 -7.42 8.88
N LYS A 100 28.89 -7.42 8.78
CA LYS A 100 28.10 -8.03 7.71
C LYS A 100 28.43 -7.42 6.34
N HIS A 101 28.46 -6.09 6.25
CA HIS A 101 28.76 -5.41 4.99
C HIS A 101 30.19 -5.68 4.50
N PHE A 102 31.17 -5.61 5.39
CA PHE A 102 32.58 -5.75 5.02
C PHE A 102 33.07 -7.21 5.01
N GLY A 103 32.24 -8.17 5.41
CA GLY A 103 32.63 -9.58 5.55
C GLY A 103 33.57 -9.83 6.74
N ASN A 104 33.58 -8.96 7.75
CA ASN A 104 34.48 -9.10 8.89
C ASN A 104 33.94 -10.13 9.90
N GLN A 105 34.51 -11.34 9.87
CA GLN A 105 34.11 -12.44 10.75
C GLN A 105 34.33 -12.18 12.25
N LEU A 106 35.25 -11.30 12.63
CA LEU A 106 35.48 -10.96 14.04
C LEU A 106 34.28 -10.17 14.57
N PHE A 107 33.84 -9.16 13.84
CA PHE A 107 32.74 -8.28 14.23
C PHE A 107 31.42 -9.04 14.30
N ILE A 108 31.14 -9.86 13.28
CA ILE A 108 29.97 -10.75 13.22
C ILE A 108 29.94 -11.65 14.47
N LYS A 109 31.05 -12.33 14.78
CA LYS A 109 31.13 -13.24 15.93
C LYS A 109 30.96 -12.57 17.29
N ILE A 110 31.27 -11.28 17.42
CA ILE A 110 31.08 -10.54 18.68
C ILE A 110 29.58 -10.41 18.96
N TYR A 111 28.83 -9.91 17.98
CA TYR A 111 27.38 -9.78 18.09
C TYR A 111 26.67 -11.12 18.22
N THR A 112 27.01 -12.10 17.37
CA THR A 112 26.41 -13.44 17.42
C THR A 112 26.58 -14.09 18.80
N LYS A 113 27.74 -13.90 19.45
CA LYS A 113 27.96 -14.43 20.79
C LYS A 113 27.11 -13.72 21.82
N HIS A 114 27.02 -12.40 21.76
CA HIS A 114 26.21 -11.58 22.66
C HIS A 114 24.74 -12.03 22.67
N VAL A 115 24.11 -12.10 21.49
CA VAL A 115 22.70 -12.50 21.35
C VAL A 115 22.45 -13.97 21.74
N LYS A 116 23.46 -14.85 21.60
CA LYS A 116 23.38 -16.26 21.99
C LYS A 116 23.70 -16.53 23.47
N LEU A 117 24.08 -15.51 24.25
CA LEU A 117 24.28 -15.68 25.70
C LEU A 117 22.97 -16.11 26.38
N ASP A 118 21.87 -15.46 25.99
CA ASP A 118 20.53 -15.89 26.38
C ASP A 118 20.06 -17.02 25.46
N LYS A 119 19.59 -18.11 26.04
CA LYS A 119 19.03 -19.25 25.29
C LYS A 119 17.54 -19.07 24.98
N SER A 120 16.85 -18.25 25.75
CA SER A 120 15.41 -18.05 25.62
C SER A 120 15.08 -16.96 24.61
N ILE A 121 14.01 -17.16 23.84
CA ILE A 121 13.43 -16.12 23.00
C ILE A 121 12.51 -15.27 23.88
N THR A 122 12.77 -13.96 23.93
CA THR A 122 12.03 -12.98 24.71
C THR A 122 11.62 -11.81 23.82
N LYS A 123 10.77 -10.91 24.32
CA LYS A 123 10.30 -9.74 23.57
C LYS A 123 11.44 -8.78 23.21
N GLU A 124 12.46 -8.73 24.07
CA GLU A 124 13.61 -7.83 23.97
C GLU A 124 14.69 -8.35 23.01
N ASN A 125 14.71 -9.66 22.74
CA ASN A 125 15.79 -10.30 21.99
C ASN A 125 15.35 -11.03 20.70
N VAL A 126 14.03 -11.14 20.45
CA VAL A 126 13.51 -11.99 19.37
C VAL A 126 13.95 -11.53 17.98
N PHE A 127 13.99 -10.22 17.73
CA PHE A 127 14.38 -9.71 16.42
C PHE A 127 15.87 -9.87 16.14
N GLN A 128 16.72 -9.69 17.16
CA GLN A 128 18.16 -9.95 17.06
C GLN A 128 18.43 -11.44 16.83
N LYS A 129 17.70 -12.32 17.53
CA LYS A 129 17.77 -13.78 17.33
C LYS A 129 17.32 -14.18 15.94
N TYR A 130 16.24 -13.58 15.44
CA TYR A 130 15.77 -13.78 14.08
C TYR A 130 16.87 -13.38 13.07
N GLU A 131 17.44 -12.18 13.19
CA GLU A 131 18.48 -11.69 12.29
C GLU A 131 19.71 -12.62 12.24
N ILE A 132 20.17 -13.11 13.40
CA ILE A 132 21.29 -14.06 13.46
C ILE A 132 20.92 -15.40 12.86
N SER A 133 19.71 -15.90 13.11
CA SER A 133 19.26 -17.19 12.58
C SER A 133 19.21 -17.17 11.05
N VAL A 134 18.70 -16.08 10.45
CA VAL A 134 18.72 -15.88 9.00
C VAL A 134 20.16 -15.79 8.47
N PHE A 135 21.01 -15.02 9.14
CA PHE A 135 22.42 -14.88 8.74
C PHE A 135 23.18 -16.22 8.76
N GLU A 136 22.92 -17.07 9.75
CA GLU A 136 23.55 -18.38 9.88
C GLU A 136 22.84 -19.50 9.11
N ASN A 137 21.70 -19.22 8.48
CA ASN A 137 20.79 -20.20 7.88
C ASN A 137 20.28 -21.26 8.89
N ASP A 138 20.06 -20.86 10.15
CA ASP A 138 19.42 -21.68 11.18
C ASP A 138 17.90 -21.61 11.08
N ILE A 139 17.34 -22.42 10.19
CA ILE A 139 15.90 -22.50 9.90
C ILE A 139 15.07 -22.85 11.14
N ILE A 140 15.63 -23.58 12.11
CA ILE A 140 14.88 -23.98 13.31
C ILE A 140 14.64 -22.75 14.18
N THR A 141 15.72 -22.05 14.53
CA THR A 141 15.64 -20.83 15.34
C THR A 141 14.86 -19.72 14.61
N GLU A 142 14.99 -19.61 13.30
CA GLU A 142 14.22 -18.66 12.47
C GLU A 142 12.71 -18.86 12.66
N ASN A 143 12.24 -20.10 12.51
CA ASN A 143 10.83 -20.43 12.66
C ASN A 143 10.33 -20.27 14.10
N GLU A 144 11.17 -20.59 15.09
CA GLU A 144 10.84 -20.33 16.50
C GLU A 144 10.65 -18.83 16.78
N CYS A 145 11.50 -17.98 16.21
CA CYS A 145 11.36 -16.53 16.31
C CYS A 145 10.08 -16.04 15.63
N ILE A 146 9.77 -16.51 14.41
CA ILE A 146 8.54 -16.15 13.71
C ILE A 146 7.31 -16.51 14.55
N ARG A 147 7.23 -17.73 15.08
CA ARG A 147 6.12 -18.17 15.95
C ARG A 147 6.03 -17.32 17.23
N PHE A 148 7.16 -16.98 17.83
CA PHE A 148 7.19 -16.11 18.99
C PHE A 148 6.64 -14.72 18.67
N ILE A 149 7.08 -14.11 17.56
CA ILE A 149 6.61 -12.81 17.10
C ILE A 149 5.09 -12.86 16.84
N SER A 150 4.60 -13.85 16.10
CA SER A 150 3.16 -14.01 15.84
C SER A 150 2.34 -14.10 17.12
N SER A 151 2.77 -14.91 18.08
CA SER A 151 2.04 -15.14 19.34
C SER A 151 2.14 -14.01 20.36
N HIS A 152 3.02 -13.03 20.13
CA HIS A 152 3.24 -11.90 21.03
C HIS A 152 3.12 -10.54 20.35
N LEU A 153 2.64 -10.48 19.10
CA LEU A 153 2.60 -9.25 18.30
C LEU A 153 1.89 -8.10 19.04
N TYR A 154 0.80 -8.40 19.76
CA TYR A 154 0.03 -7.48 20.61
C TYR A 154 0.83 -6.77 21.72
N CYS A 155 2.04 -7.21 22.05
CA CYS A 155 2.81 -6.69 23.19
C CYS A 155 4.29 -6.45 22.90
N LEU A 156 4.68 -6.46 21.62
CA LEU A 156 5.97 -5.97 21.15
C LEU A 156 5.90 -4.44 20.97
N ASP A 157 7.05 -3.76 20.98
CA ASP A 157 7.09 -2.30 20.71
C ASP A 157 6.80 -2.05 19.23
N ASP A 158 5.84 -1.17 18.94
CA ASP A 158 5.42 -0.86 17.56
C ASP A 158 6.59 -0.35 16.70
N ARG A 159 7.56 0.35 17.26
CA ARG A 159 8.72 0.85 16.50
C ARG A 159 9.63 -0.29 16.08
N ASP A 160 9.85 -1.26 16.96
CA ASP A 160 10.63 -2.46 16.64
C ASP A 160 9.91 -3.28 15.55
N ILE A 161 8.59 -3.43 15.65
CA ILE A 161 7.80 -4.12 14.61
C ILE A 161 7.96 -3.38 13.27
N ILE A 162 7.80 -2.06 13.26
CA ILE A 162 7.89 -1.26 12.03
C ILE A 162 9.27 -1.40 11.39
N GLU A 163 10.36 -1.21 12.16
CA GLU A 163 11.74 -1.30 11.70
C GLU A 163 12.03 -2.69 11.10
N HIS A 164 11.70 -3.75 11.83
CA HIS A 164 12.02 -5.11 11.41
C HIS A 164 11.15 -5.63 10.27
N PHE A 165 9.87 -5.25 10.20
CA PHE A 165 9.00 -5.64 9.09
C PHE A 165 9.43 -4.96 7.79
N ALA A 166 9.72 -3.65 7.85
CA ALA A 166 10.20 -2.90 6.69
C ALA A 166 11.54 -3.45 6.16
N LYS A 167 12.45 -3.86 7.06
CA LYS A 167 13.78 -4.42 6.74
C LYS A 167 13.73 -5.83 6.16
N ASN A 168 12.93 -6.73 6.75
CA ASN A 168 12.95 -8.17 6.41
C ASN A 168 12.05 -8.54 5.22
N GLY A 169 11.15 -7.64 4.80
CA GLY A 169 10.40 -7.78 3.56
C GLY A 169 9.17 -8.70 3.65
N TYR A 170 8.55 -8.93 2.50
CA TYR A 170 7.19 -9.47 2.40
C TYR A 170 7.05 -10.90 2.97
N GLU A 171 7.93 -11.83 2.61
CA GLU A 171 7.84 -13.24 3.04
C GLU A 171 7.89 -13.39 4.57
N PHE A 172 8.74 -12.60 5.23
CA PHE A 172 8.82 -12.57 6.70
C PHE A 172 7.50 -12.10 7.32
N CYS A 173 6.99 -10.97 6.84
CA CYS A 173 5.77 -10.36 7.36
C CYS A 173 4.54 -11.26 7.11
N GLU A 174 4.44 -11.85 5.91
CA GLU A 174 3.38 -12.78 5.53
C GLU A 174 3.33 -13.98 6.48
N LYS A 175 4.48 -14.64 6.71
CA LYS A 175 4.55 -15.78 7.64
C LYS A 175 4.05 -15.43 9.04
N ILE A 176 4.31 -14.20 9.51
CA ILE A 176 3.84 -13.73 10.81
C ILE A 176 2.33 -13.52 10.79
N ILE A 177 1.83 -12.73 9.84
CA ILE A 177 0.41 -12.32 9.77
C ILE A 177 -0.52 -13.51 9.43
N THR A 178 -0.04 -14.50 8.68
CA THR A 178 -0.84 -15.69 8.35
C THR A 178 -0.69 -16.84 9.36
N SER A 179 0.09 -16.65 10.42
CA SER A 179 0.30 -17.69 11.44
C SER A 179 -1.00 -17.99 12.19
N ASP A 180 -1.23 -19.28 12.46
CA ASP A 180 -2.30 -19.76 13.33
C ASP A 180 -2.11 -19.37 14.80
N GLU A 181 -0.87 -19.02 15.19
CA GLU A 181 -0.54 -18.52 16.52
C GLU A 181 -0.67 -16.99 16.63
N LEU A 182 -1.06 -16.28 15.57
CA LEU A 182 -1.15 -14.82 15.57
C LEU A 182 -2.06 -14.31 16.70
N LYS A 183 -1.51 -13.44 17.54
CA LYS A 183 -2.25 -12.71 18.58
C LYS A 183 -2.00 -11.22 18.44
N ILE A 184 -3.08 -10.50 18.17
CA ILE A 184 -3.14 -9.05 18.01
C ILE A 184 -4.15 -8.47 19.00
N ASP A 185 -4.00 -7.20 19.36
CA ASP A 185 -4.98 -6.51 20.20
C ASP A 185 -6.32 -6.37 19.48
N ASN A 186 -6.29 -5.89 18.24
CA ASN A 186 -7.43 -5.74 17.35
C ASN A 186 -6.94 -5.46 15.91
N GLU A 187 -7.86 -5.57 14.96
CA GLU A 187 -7.56 -5.37 13.52
C GLU A 187 -7.28 -3.89 13.18
N ASP A 188 -7.75 -2.94 14.00
CA ASP A 188 -7.41 -1.51 13.85
C ASP A 188 -5.92 -1.26 14.09
N HIS A 189 -5.40 -1.73 15.22
CA HIS A 189 -3.99 -1.60 15.58
C HIS A 189 -3.09 -2.26 14.53
N LEU A 190 -3.41 -3.49 14.12
CA LEU A 190 -2.66 -4.18 13.06
C LEU A 190 -2.67 -3.40 11.73
N SER A 191 -3.82 -2.84 11.36
CA SER A 191 -3.96 -2.05 10.13
C SER A 191 -3.11 -0.77 10.17
N LEU A 192 -3.17 -0.02 11.27
CA LEU A 192 -2.40 1.22 11.44
C LEU A 192 -0.90 0.95 11.51
N LEU A 193 -0.50 -0.17 12.12
CA LEU A 193 0.88 -0.64 12.14
C LEU A 193 1.36 -0.97 10.73
N LEU A 194 0.56 -1.71 9.94
CA LEU A 194 0.89 -2.04 8.57
C LEU A 194 0.97 -0.80 7.67
N LEU A 195 0.12 0.21 7.85
CA LEU A 195 0.26 1.50 7.16
C LEU A 195 1.58 2.18 7.50
N SER A 196 1.99 2.14 8.77
CA SER A 196 3.25 2.74 9.22
C SER A 196 4.47 2.03 8.63
N ILE A 197 4.39 0.71 8.48
CA ILE A 197 5.36 -0.11 7.74
C ILE A 197 5.36 0.28 6.25
N CYS A 198 4.19 0.42 5.62
CA CYS A 198 4.07 0.78 4.20
C CYS A 198 4.66 2.16 3.88
N LYS A 199 4.67 3.09 4.84
CA LYS A 199 5.35 4.38 4.69
C LYS A 199 6.86 4.25 4.52
N GLN A 200 7.47 3.19 5.07
CA GLN A 200 8.90 2.90 4.90
C GLN A 200 9.16 1.97 3.72
N ASN A 201 8.25 1.03 3.46
CA ASN A 201 8.37 0.06 2.38
C ASN A 201 6.99 -0.24 1.78
N ASP A 202 6.70 0.41 0.67
CA ASP A 202 5.40 0.42 0.00
C ASP A 202 5.03 -0.93 -0.64
N THR A 203 6.03 -1.77 -0.93
CA THR A 203 5.84 -3.14 -1.45
C THR A 203 5.09 -4.07 -0.49
N LEU A 204 5.02 -3.69 0.79
CA LEU A 204 4.35 -4.46 1.84
C LEU A 204 2.84 -4.21 1.88
N PHE A 205 2.31 -3.28 1.05
CA PHE A 205 0.89 -2.96 1.03
C PHE A 205 0.00 -4.17 0.68
N ASP A 206 0.52 -5.12 -0.11
CA ASP A 206 -0.22 -6.34 -0.45
C ASP A 206 -0.59 -7.20 0.77
N LEU A 207 0.08 -7.03 1.91
CA LEU A 207 -0.21 -7.75 3.15
C LEU A 207 -1.59 -7.40 3.73
N PHE A 208 -2.21 -6.28 3.31
CA PHE A 208 -3.58 -5.93 3.68
C PHE A 208 -4.61 -6.99 3.27
N ARG A 209 -4.28 -7.90 2.33
CA ARG A 209 -5.12 -9.05 1.97
C ARG A 209 -5.36 -10.04 3.11
N TYR A 210 -4.46 -10.07 4.10
CA TYR A 210 -4.53 -10.97 5.24
C TYR A 210 -5.20 -10.34 6.46
N ILE A 211 -5.43 -9.02 6.42
CA ILE A 211 -6.13 -8.28 7.47
C ILE A 211 -7.63 -8.46 7.29
N LYS A 212 -8.34 -8.69 8.39
CA LYS A 212 -9.81 -8.80 8.35
C LYS A 212 -10.41 -7.41 8.49
N LEU A 213 -10.36 -6.66 7.39
CA LEU A 213 -10.86 -5.29 7.33
C LEU A 213 -12.28 -5.16 7.88
N SER A 214 -13.14 -6.18 7.75
CA SER A 214 -14.50 -6.18 8.32
C SER A 214 -14.58 -5.92 9.83
N PHE A 215 -13.48 -6.10 10.56
CA PHE A 215 -13.37 -5.84 12.01
C PHE A 215 -12.67 -4.52 12.33
N CYS A 216 -12.25 -3.73 11.33
CA CYS A 216 -11.72 -2.40 11.54
C CYS A 216 -12.85 -1.37 11.76
N SER A 217 -12.58 -0.36 12.57
CA SER A 217 -13.43 0.81 12.77
C SER A 217 -13.46 1.70 11.52
N ARG A 218 -14.51 2.52 11.43
CA ARG A 218 -14.69 3.45 10.30
C ARG A 218 -13.52 4.42 10.19
N GLU A 219 -13.02 4.90 11.32
CA GLU A 219 -11.90 5.81 11.41
C GLU A 219 -10.63 5.21 10.80
N THR A 220 -10.32 3.94 11.11
CA THR A 220 -9.18 3.23 10.52
C THR A 220 -9.35 3.05 9.02
N TYR A 221 -10.56 2.69 8.57
CA TYR A 221 -10.85 2.58 7.13
C TYR A 221 -10.61 3.88 6.38
N ASP A 222 -11.04 5.02 6.92
CA ASP A 222 -10.82 6.32 6.31
C ASP A 222 -9.32 6.66 6.23
N ILE A 223 -8.53 6.29 7.25
CA ILE A 223 -7.07 6.45 7.23
C ILE A 223 -6.43 5.57 6.15
N ILE A 224 -6.80 4.29 6.05
CA ILE A 224 -6.30 3.38 5.00
C ILE A 224 -6.65 3.93 3.62
N TYR A 225 -7.89 4.39 3.44
CA TYR A 225 -8.36 4.90 2.16
C TYR A 225 -7.59 6.17 1.73
N ASN A 226 -7.43 7.14 2.64
CA ASN A 226 -6.65 8.35 2.38
C ASN A 226 -5.20 8.03 2.02
N PHE A 227 -4.57 7.11 2.76
CA PHE A 227 -3.23 6.63 2.43
C PHE A 227 -3.17 6.01 1.02
N CYS A 228 -4.18 5.25 0.62
CA CYS A 228 -4.24 4.67 -0.72
C CYS A 228 -4.36 5.72 -1.81
N ILE A 229 -5.11 6.81 -1.60
CA ILE A 229 -5.18 7.92 -2.56
C ILE A 229 -3.82 8.60 -2.66
N GLU A 230 -3.20 8.93 -1.53
CA GLU A 230 -1.90 9.60 -1.50
C GLU A 230 -0.81 8.81 -2.23
N HIS A 231 -0.86 7.47 -2.13
CA HIS A 231 0.15 6.57 -2.69
C HIS A 231 -0.30 5.81 -3.96
N SER A 232 -1.45 6.14 -4.54
CA SER A 232 -2.01 5.49 -5.76
C SER A 232 -2.24 3.97 -5.64
N PHE A 233 -2.67 3.49 -4.47
CA PHE A 233 -2.97 2.08 -4.18
C PHE A 233 -4.45 1.69 -4.28
N GLU A 234 -5.31 2.56 -4.82
CA GLU A 234 -6.77 2.37 -4.81
C GLU A 234 -7.20 1.10 -5.55
N ARG A 235 -6.50 0.73 -6.63
CA ARG A 235 -6.76 -0.50 -7.36
C ARG A 235 -6.41 -1.75 -6.54
N VAL A 236 -5.33 -1.70 -5.77
CA VAL A 236 -4.87 -2.80 -4.93
C VAL A 236 -5.83 -2.98 -3.76
N LEU A 237 -6.20 -1.88 -3.08
CA LEU A 237 -7.18 -1.90 -2.01
C LEU A 237 -8.55 -2.44 -2.50
N LEU A 238 -9.01 -2.02 -3.67
CA LEU A 238 -10.26 -2.52 -4.26
C LEU A 238 -10.17 -4.02 -4.58
N SER A 239 -9.02 -4.51 -5.05
CA SER A 239 -8.81 -5.94 -5.29
C SER A 239 -8.88 -6.72 -3.98
N ILE A 240 -8.13 -6.27 -2.97
CA ILE A 240 -8.10 -6.85 -1.63
C ILE A 240 -9.51 -6.93 -1.06
N TYR A 241 -10.24 -5.82 -1.09
CA TYR A 241 -11.60 -5.77 -0.56
C TYR A 241 -12.55 -6.75 -1.27
N ASN A 242 -12.51 -6.80 -2.60
CA ASN A 242 -13.34 -7.72 -3.38
C ASN A 242 -13.00 -9.19 -3.10
N GLU A 243 -11.72 -9.51 -2.84
CA GLU A 243 -11.30 -10.85 -2.42
C GLU A 243 -11.78 -11.18 -1.00
N THR A 244 -11.63 -10.25 -0.06
CA THR A 244 -12.13 -10.40 1.32
C THR A 244 -13.64 -10.63 1.33
N LEU A 245 -14.41 -9.86 0.54
CA LEU A 245 -15.86 -10.06 0.41
C LEU A 245 -16.21 -11.41 -0.22
N LYS A 246 -15.54 -11.82 -1.30
CA LYS A 246 -15.78 -13.14 -1.93
C LYS A 246 -15.56 -14.28 -0.94
N ASN A 247 -14.49 -14.21 -0.15
CA ASN A 247 -14.15 -15.20 0.88
C ASN A 247 -15.12 -15.15 2.08
N TYR A 248 -15.63 -13.97 2.42
CA TYR A 248 -16.65 -13.81 3.45
C TYR A 248 -17.99 -14.44 3.02
N HIS A 249 -18.41 -14.24 1.76
CA HIS A 249 -19.63 -14.83 1.20
C HIS A 249 -19.52 -16.34 0.96
N SER A 250 -18.34 -16.89 0.69
CA SER A 250 -18.15 -18.35 0.59
C SER A 250 -18.24 -19.04 1.95
N ASN A 251 -17.68 -18.46 3.02
CA ASN A 251 -17.73 -19.01 4.37
C ASN A 251 -19.11 -18.91 5.04
N LEU A 252 -19.94 -17.93 4.66
CA LEU A 252 -21.33 -17.80 5.14
C LEU A 252 -22.29 -18.83 4.49
N ARG A 253 -22.01 -19.28 3.26
CA ARG A 253 -22.88 -20.24 2.54
C ARG A 253 -22.92 -21.63 3.19
N GLU A 254 -21.93 -22.00 4.00
CA GLU A 254 -21.92 -23.31 4.65
C GLU A 254 -22.67 -23.38 5.98
N LYS A 255 -23.12 -22.26 6.57
CA LYS A 255 -23.65 -22.31 7.94
C LYS A 255 -24.98 -21.63 8.24
N ILE A 256 -25.61 -20.89 7.33
CA ILE A 256 -26.84 -20.17 7.69
C ILE A 256 -27.84 -20.07 6.51
N GLU A 257 -29.01 -20.70 6.65
CA GLU A 257 -30.25 -20.28 5.96
C GLU A 257 -30.82 -19.06 6.69
N ILE A 258 -30.50 -17.84 6.24
CA ILE A 258 -31.20 -16.62 6.69
C ILE A 258 -31.54 -15.73 5.48
N SER A 259 -32.73 -15.14 5.60
CA SER A 259 -33.48 -14.32 4.66
C SER A 259 -32.73 -13.12 4.09
N ASN A 260 -33.14 -12.77 2.85
CA ASN A 260 -32.62 -11.72 1.96
C ASN A 260 -32.64 -10.30 2.55
N ASN A 261 -31.76 -9.98 3.49
CA ASN A 261 -31.39 -8.59 3.79
C ASN A 261 -29.86 -8.51 3.82
N SER A 262 -29.28 -8.18 2.66
CA SER A 262 -27.85 -7.87 2.52
C SER A 262 -27.58 -6.50 3.15
N ILE A 263 -26.83 -6.48 4.24
CA ILE A 263 -26.26 -5.26 4.83
C ILE A 263 -25.07 -4.85 3.95
N CYS A 264 -25.23 -3.84 3.11
CA CYS A 264 -24.16 -3.25 2.28
C CYS A 264 -23.69 -1.93 2.88
N ALA A 265 -22.68 -1.97 3.76
CA ALA A 265 -21.95 -0.79 4.22
C ALA A 265 -21.08 -0.13 3.11
N TYR A 266 -21.07 -0.71 1.90
CA TYR A 266 -20.40 -0.16 0.73
C TYR A 266 -21.23 0.91 -0.02
N GLU A 267 -22.54 0.95 0.20
CA GLU A 267 -23.41 1.96 -0.44
C GLU A 267 -23.19 3.36 0.17
N SER A 268 -22.70 3.47 1.41
CA SER A 268 -22.54 4.78 2.09
C SER A 268 -21.29 5.57 1.71
N HIS A 269 -20.23 4.95 1.14
CA HIS A 269 -18.99 5.68 0.78
C HIS A 269 -18.96 6.20 -0.67
N TYR A 270 -19.74 5.60 -1.58
CA TYR A 270 -20.04 6.23 -2.87
C TYR A 270 -20.88 7.50 -2.69
N GLU A 271 -21.71 7.58 -1.64
CA GLU A 271 -22.39 8.81 -1.24
C GLU A 271 -21.42 9.90 -0.73
N GLU A 272 -20.20 9.58 -0.30
CA GLU A 272 -19.27 10.54 0.31
C GLU A 272 -18.26 11.13 -0.70
N ILE A 273 -17.84 10.38 -1.71
CA ILE A 273 -17.06 10.91 -2.84
C ILE A 273 -17.95 11.66 -3.84
N SER A 274 -19.19 11.21 -4.06
CA SER A 274 -20.18 11.99 -4.83
C SER A 274 -20.63 13.28 -4.12
N LYS A 275 -20.31 13.46 -2.82
CA LYS A 275 -20.52 14.74 -2.11
C LYS A 275 -19.50 15.81 -2.49
N GLU A 276 -18.29 15.47 -2.94
CA GLU A 276 -17.29 16.47 -3.34
C GLU A 276 -17.53 17.00 -4.76
N ILE A 277 -18.11 16.18 -5.65
CA ILE A 277 -18.57 16.56 -7.00
C ILE A 277 -20.08 16.40 -7.06
N LYS A 278 -20.81 17.36 -6.50
CA LYS A 278 -22.27 17.33 -6.50
C LYS A 278 -22.79 17.64 -7.90
N MET A 279 -22.96 16.61 -8.73
CA MET A 279 -23.62 16.74 -10.02
C MET A 279 -25.03 17.30 -9.82
N GLU A 280 -25.34 18.41 -10.48
CA GLU A 280 -26.70 18.95 -10.47
C GLU A 280 -27.46 18.40 -11.68
N PHE A 281 -28.51 17.65 -11.40
CA PHE A 281 -29.39 17.12 -12.42
C PHE A 281 -30.50 18.11 -12.76
N THR A 282 -30.82 18.19 -14.05
CA THR A 282 -32.03 18.82 -14.59
C THR A 282 -32.66 17.86 -15.59
N ALA A 283 -33.97 17.94 -15.81
CA ALA A 283 -34.65 17.10 -16.77
C ALA A 283 -35.72 17.87 -17.53
N SER A 284 -36.13 17.31 -18.67
CA SER A 284 -37.27 17.80 -19.46
C SER A 284 -38.57 17.88 -18.67
N SER A 285 -38.78 16.95 -17.74
CA SER A 285 -39.92 16.88 -16.83
C SER A 285 -39.59 15.92 -15.68
N VAL A 286 -40.37 15.98 -14.60
CA VAL A 286 -40.29 15.04 -13.48
C VAL A 286 -41.71 14.63 -13.14
N VAL A 287 -41.99 13.33 -13.11
CA VAL A 287 -43.33 12.85 -12.75
C VAL A 287 -43.64 13.15 -11.28
N ASN A 288 -44.91 13.44 -10.99
CA ASN A 288 -45.37 13.72 -9.63
C ASN A 288 -44.97 12.59 -8.65
N GLY A 289 -44.40 12.98 -7.50
CA GLY A 289 -43.88 12.05 -6.49
C GLY A 289 -42.45 11.55 -6.75
N ARG A 290 -41.77 12.01 -7.80
CA ARG A 290 -40.35 11.73 -8.09
C ARG A 290 -39.48 12.96 -7.90
N SER A 291 -38.20 12.73 -7.68
CA SER A 291 -37.20 13.79 -7.49
C SER A 291 -35.97 13.55 -8.36
N LEU A 292 -35.36 14.63 -8.85
CA LEU A 292 -34.05 14.55 -9.52
C LEU A 292 -32.96 14.00 -8.59
N SER A 293 -33.14 14.14 -7.27
CA SER A 293 -32.27 13.52 -6.27
C SER A 293 -32.36 12.00 -6.22
N ASP A 294 -33.33 11.39 -6.90
CA ASP A 294 -33.44 9.92 -6.97
C ASP A 294 -32.37 9.35 -7.93
N ILE A 295 -31.88 10.15 -8.89
CA ILE A 295 -30.78 9.79 -9.80
C ILE A 295 -29.47 9.75 -9.01
N ASN A 296 -28.69 8.68 -9.18
CA ASN A 296 -27.46 8.39 -8.44
C ASN A 296 -27.64 8.34 -6.91
N SER A 297 -28.86 8.13 -6.41
CA SER A 297 -29.13 7.97 -4.97
C SER A 297 -28.74 6.59 -4.44
N TYR A 298 -28.46 5.62 -5.33
CA TYR A 298 -28.21 4.21 -5.00
C TYR A 298 -29.33 3.53 -4.19
N ARG A 299 -30.49 4.17 -4.05
CA ARG A 299 -31.65 3.64 -3.35
C ARG A 299 -32.31 2.54 -4.16
N ASN A 300 -32.63 1.43 -3.50
CA ASN A 300 -33.23 0.26 -4.13
C ASN A 300 -34.78 0.26 -4.15
N ASP A 301 -35.41 1.33 -3.65
CA ASP A 301 -36.86 1.45 -3.46
C ASP A 301 -37.54 2.53 -4.33
N VAL A 302 -36.76 3.30 -5.09
CA VAL A 302 -37.26 4.42 -5.90
C VAL A 302 -36.70 4.36 -7.32
N ASP A 303 -37.45 4.93 -8.27
CA ASP A 303 -36.96 5.16 -9.62
C ASP A 303 -37.22 6.60 -10.04
N PHE A 304 -36.26 7.19 -10.77
CA PHE A 304 -36.50 8.43 -11.49
C PHE A 304 -37.12 8.14 -12.86
N TYR A 305 -38.11 8.95 -13.25
CA TYR A 305 -38.58 9.00 -14.62
C TYR A 305 -39.26 10.33 -14.98
N THR A 306 -39.15 10.66 -16.26
CA THR A 306 -39.79 11.81 -16.91
C THR A 306 -41.26 11.52 -17.25
N ASN A 307 -42.03 12.53 -17.64
CA ASN A 307 -43.37 12.35 -18.22
C ASN A 307 -43.28 11.54 -19.54
N ASN A 308 -44.44 11.07 -20.01
CA ASN A 308 -44.55 10.31 -21.26
C ASN A 308 -44.48 11.22 -22.50
N ASP A 309 -43.39 11.99 -22.63
CA ASP A 309 -43.19 12.95 -23.70
C ASP A 309 -42.01 12.54 -24.59
N THR A 310 -42.18 12.65 -25.90
CA THR A 310 -41.11 12.36 -26.86
C THR A 310 -39.88 13.24 -26.62
N ASN A 311 -38.68 12.70 -26.85
CA ASN A 311 -37.40 13.41 -26.64
C ASN A 311 -37.17 13.85 -25.19
N SER A 312 -37.73 13.11 -24.22
CA SER A 312 -37.42 13.29 -22.81
C SER A 312 -35.91 13.20 -22.56
N TRP A 313 -35.40 14.09 -21.72
CA TRP A 313 -33.97 14.23 -21.46
C TRP A 313 -33.65 14.48 -19.98
N ILE A 314 -32.43 14.11 -19.61
CA ILE A 314 -31.77 14.40 -18.32
C ILE A 314 -30.41 15.04 -18.63
N LYS A 315 -30.04 16.06 -17.87
CA LYS A 315 -28.75 16.75 -17.99
C LYS A 315 -28.06 16.77 -16.62
N ALA A 316 -26.81 16.30 -16.59
CA ALA A 316 -25.92 16.34 -15.44
C ALA A 316 -24.92 17.49 -15.59
N ASN A 317 -24.84 18.39 -14.60
CA ASN A 317 -23.89 19.50 -14.56
C ASN A 317 -22.83 19.25 -13.49
N LEU A 318 -21.54 19.31 -13.85
CA LEU A 318 -20.42 18.97 -12.97
C LEU A 318 -20.03 20.08 -11.96
N LYS A 319 -20.59 21.29 -12.09
CA LYS A 319 -20.43 22.42 -11.14
C LYS A 319 -19.00 22.69 -10.67
N GLY A 320 -18.26 23.49 -11.45
CA GLY A 320 -16.89 23.91 -11.11
C GLY A 320 -15.82 22.90 -11.53
N TYR A 321 -16.23 21.88 -12.30
CA TYR A 321 -15.34 20.87 -12.85
C TYR A 321 -15.63 20.66 -14.34
N LYS A 322 -14.62 20.16 -15.05
CA LYS A 322 -14.72 19.61 -16.39
C LYS A 322 -14.17 18.19 -16.41
N LEU A 323 -14.79 17.35 -17.23
CA LEU A 323 -14.45 15.94 -17.36
C LEU A 323 -14.07 15.64 -18.82
N LYS A 324 -12.97 14.93 -19.02
CA LYS A 324 -12.64 14.24 -20.27
C LYS A 324 -13.07 12.78 -20.14
N PRO A 325 -14.28 12.41 -20.60
CA PRO A 325 -14.86 11.11 -20.31
C PRO A 325 -14.23 10.00 -21.16
N THR A 326 -13.95 8.86 -20.54
CA THR A 326 -13.57 7.61 -21.21
C THR A 326 -14.74 6.65 -21.37
N SER A 327 -15.76 6.78 -20.52
CA SER A 327 -17.00 6.00 -20.58
C SER A 327 -18.12 6.67 -19.78
N TYR A 328 -19.36 6.25 -20.02
CA TYR A 328 -20.52 6.58 -19.20
C TYR A 328 -21.22 5.33 -18.73
N MET A 329 -21.90 5.44 -17.59
CA MET A 329 -22.65 4.37 -16.96
C MET A 329 -24.11 4.75 -16.86
N LEU A 330 -24.98 3.80 -17.21
CA LEU A 330 -26.41 3.90 -17.01
C LEU A 330 -26.89 2.71 -16.18
N GLN A 331 -27.77 2.96 -15.21
CA GLN A 331 -28.54 1.90 -14.56
C GLN A 331 -30.00 2.01 -14.97
N SER A 332 -30.56 0.88 -15.35
CA SER A 332 -31.98 0.77 -15.63
C SER A 332 -32.81 0.85 -14.34
N ARG A 333 -34.13 0.91 -14.52
CA ARG A 333 -35.10 0.88 -13.44
C ARG A 333 -34.85 -0.29 -12.45
N ILE A 334 -35.04 -0.01 -11.16
CA ILE A 334 -34.85 -0.96 -10.07
C ILE A 334 -36.16 -1.69 -9.74
N THR A 335 -37.28 -0.99 -9.65
CA THR A 335 -38.50 -1.57 -9.03
C THR A 335 -39.27 -2.55 -9.93
N TYR A 336 -39.29 -2.30 -11.24
CA TYR A 336 -40.01 -3.13 -12.21
C TYR A 336 -39.17 -3.37 -13.47
N ASP A 337 -39.47 -4.43 -14.21
CA ASP A 337 -38.88 -4.75 -15.52
C ASP A 337 -39.56 -4.01 -16.69
N SER A 338 -40.40 -3.02 -16.38
CA SER A 338 -41.18 -2.25 -17.34
C SER A 338 -40.51 -0.95 -17.76
N SER A 339 -40.76 -0.52 -19.01
CA SER A 339 -40.38 0.81 -19.52
C SER A 339 -38.85 1.07 -19.52
N LEU A 340 -38.06 0.00 -19.65
CA LEU A 340 -36.59 0.08 -19.71
C LEU A 340 -36.13 0.86 -20.95
N LEU A 341 -35.16 1.75 -20.77
CA LEU A 341 -34.54 2.52 -21.85
C LEU A 341 -34.03 1.58 -22.95
N ARG A 342 -34.22 1.99 -24.22
CA ARG A 342 -33.78 1.21 -25.39
C ARG A 342 -32.90 2.02 -26.32
N ARG A 343 -33.24 3.30 -26.54
CA ARG A 343 -32.58 4.17 -27.52
C ARG A 343 -32.32 5.55 -26.95
N TRP A 344 -31.09 6.03 -27.07
CA TRP A 344 -30.74 7.36 -26.58
C TRP A 344 -29.62 8.02 -27.39
N LYS A 345 -29.52 9.33 -27.21
CA LYS A 345 -28.41 10.18 -27.64
C LYS A 345 -27.73 10.73 -26.39
N LEU A 346 -26.40 10.71 -26.38
CA LEU A 346 -25.58 11.35 -25.35
C LEU A 346 -24.83 12.53 -25.97
N GLU A 347 -24.91 13.68 -25.30
CA GLU A 347 -24.28 14.93 -25.70
C GLU A 347 -23.38 15.45 -24.57
N GLY A 348 -22.16 15.87 -24.88
CA GLY A 348 -21.26 16.61 -24.00
C GLY A 348 -21.33 18.11 -24.31
N ILE A 349 -21.32 18.95 -23.29
CA ILE A 349 -21.43 20.41 -23.42
C ILE A 349 -20.16 21.03 -22.83
N LYS A 350 -19.47 21.84 -23.63
CA LYS A 350 -18.23 22.54 -23.29
C LYS A 350 -18.48 23.81 -22.46
N GLU A 351 -17.41 24.40 -21.92
CA GLU A 351 -17.45 25.66 -21.16
C GLU A 351 -18.06 26.83 -21.95
N ASP A 352 -17.82 26.88 -23.27
CA ASP A 352 -18.36 27.90 -24.17
C ASP A 352 -19.85 27.66 -24.57
N GLY A 353 -20.46 26.60 -24.06
CA GLY A 353 -21.83 26.19 -24.39
C GLY A 353 -21.95 25.34 -25.67
N THR A 354 -20.85 25.09 -26.38
CA THR A 354 -20.85 24.24 -27.57
C THR A 354 -21.22 22.81 -27.18
N THR A 355 -22.16 22.22 -27.94
CA THR A 355 -22.61 20.84 -27.74
C THR A 355 -21.93 19.90 -28.74
N VAL A 356 -21.43 18.77 -28.26
CA VAL A 356 -20.81 17.70 -29.04
C VAL A 356 -21.57 16.41 -28.81
N VAL A 357 -21.97 15.73 -29.88
CA VAL A 357 -22.64 14.43 -29.79
C VAL A 357 -21.59 13.36 -29.51
N LEU A 358 -21.69 12.69 -28.36
CA LEU A 358 -20.75 11.66 -27.91
C LEU A 358 -21.22 10.26 -28.29
N ASP A 359 -22.53 10.04 -28.33
CA ASP A 359 -23.16 8.82 -28.81
C ASP A 359 -24.49 9.20 -29.46
N ASN A 360 -24.73 8.74 -30.69
CA ASN A 360 -25.94 9.07 -31.45
C ASN A 360 -26.81 7.83 -31.67
N ASP A 361 -28.05 7.87 -31.18
CA ASP A 361 -29.05 6.81 -31.35
C ASP A 361 -28.55 5.41 -30.90
N LYS A 362 -27.87 5.36 -29.76
CA LYS A 362 -27.35 4.15 -29.15
C LYS A 362 -28.51 3.22 -28.79
N TYR A 363 -28.42 1.96 -29.20
CA TYR A 363 -29.38 0.91 -28.83
C TYR A 363 -28.78 -0.06 -27.80
N TYR A 364 -29.53 -0.36 -26.74
CA TYR A 364 -29.19 -1.43 -25.80
C TYR A 364 -30.44 -2.00 -25.12
N GLU A 365 -30.45 -3.32 -24.93
CA GLU A 365 -31.51 -4.03 -24.24
C GLU A 365 -31.17 -4.24 -22.76
N PHE A 366 -31.36 -3.20 -21.95
CA PHE A 366 -31.24 -3.31 -20.50
C PHE A 366 -32.17 -4.41 -19.94
N LYS A 367 -31.65 -5.14 -18.95
CA LYS A 367 -32.40 -5.91 -17.94
C LYS A 367 -32.71 -5.03 -16.73
N GLN A 368 -33.68 -5.42 -15.92
CA GLN A 368 -34.00 -4.74 -14.66
C GLN A 368 -32.77 -4.70 -13.73
N LYS A 369 -32.53 -3.57 -13.05
CA LYS A 369 -31.37 -3.31 -12.16
C LYS A 369 -29.99 -3.38 -12.82
N GLU A 370 -29.92 -3.58 -14.13
CA GLU A 370 -28.65 -3.69 -14.83
C GLU A 370 -27.93 -2.35 -14.87
N ILE A 371 -26.67 -2.36 -14.40
CA ILE A 371 -25.70 -1.28 -14.60
C ILE A 371 -24.87 -1.64 -15.83
N LYS A 372 -24.85 -0.76 -16.82
CA LYS A 372 -24.06 -0.93 -18.04
C LYS A 372 -23.14 0.25 -18.27
N GLU A 373 -21.87 -0.06 -18.51
CA GLU A 373 -20.85 0.89 -18.94
C GLU A 373 -20.72 0.89 -20.47
N PHE A 374 -20.62 2.08 -21.05
CA PHE A 374 -20.46 2.31 -22.48
C PHE A 374 -19.19 3.13 -22.73
N PRO A 375 -18.24 2.61 -23.53
CA PRO A 375 -17.00 3.34 -23.83
C PRO A 375 -17.27 4.56 -24.71
N LEU A 376 -16.51 5.62 -24.49
CA LEU A 376 -16.53 6.85 -25.28
C LEU A 376 -15.16 7.10 -25.92
N GLN A 377 -15.18 7.67 -27.12
CA GLN A 377 -13.97 8.09 -27.83
C GLN A 377 -14.02 9.60 -28.01
N THR A 378 -13.40 10.33 -27.07
CA THR A 378 -13.25 11.77 -27.14
C THR A 378 -11.98 12.20 -26.41
N ASN A 379 -11.36 13.27 -26.88
CA ASN A 379 -10.21 13.92 -26.24
C ASN A 379 -10.57 15.29 -25.65
N GLU A 380 -11.87 15.63 -25.64
CA GLU A 380 -12.36 16.93 -25.23
C GLU A 380 -12.88 16.92 -23.79
N TYR A 381 -12.84 18.09 -23.15
CA TYR A 381 -13.38 18.32 -21.82
C TYR A 381 -14.79 18.90 -21.89
N PHE A 382 -15.68 18.45 -21.00
CA PHE A 382 -17.07 18.88 -20.91
C PHE A 382 -17.43 19.27 -19.48
N VAL A 383 -18.30 20.27 -19.33
CA VAL A 383 -18.82 20.75 -18.03
C VAL A 383 -20.20 20.20 -17.70
N SER A 384 -20.90 19.67 -18.71
CA SER A 384 -22.17 18.98 -18.49
C SER A 384 -22.44 17.95 -19.59
N PHE A 385 -23.31 17.01 -19.28
CA PHE A 385 -23.71 15.95 -20.20
C PHE A 385 -25.22 15.84 -20.26
N LYS A 386 -25.78 15.56 -21.43
CA LYS A 386 -27.21 15.42 -21.66
C LYS A 386 -27.53 14.08 -22.30
N LEU A 387 -28.37 13.31 -21.65
CA LEU A 387 -28.94 12.07 -22.16
C LEU A 387 -30.36 12.35 -22.67
N THR A 388 -30.65 12.01 -23.91
CA THR A 388 -31.98 12.18 -24.53
C THR A 388 -32.49 10.86 -25.04
N GLN A 389 -33.71 10.45 -24.66
CA GLN A 389 -34.37 9.29 -25.25
C GLN A 389 -34.76 9.60 -26.70
N THR A 390 -34.25 8.81 -27.65
CA THR A 390 -34.49 9.02 -29.10
C THR A 390 -35.54 8.09 -29.69
N GLY A 391 -35.92 7.03 -28.97
CA GLY A 391 -36.94 6.07 -29.40
C GLY A 391 -37.73 5.52 -28.23
N LYS A 392 -38.75 4.71 -28.52
CA LYS A 392 -39.62 4.13 -27.48
C LYS A 392 -38.85 3.19 -26.55
N ASN A 393 -39.26 3.14 -25.29
CA ASN A 393 -38.76 2.19 -24.30
C ASN A 393 -39.38 0.78 -24.50
N LEU A 394 -39.04 -0.19 -23.65
CA LEU A 394 -39.50 -1.59 -23.77
C LEU A 394 -41.03 -1.76 -23.88
N HIS A 395 -41.83 -0.85 -23.31
CA HIS A 395 -43.30 -0.90 -23.36
C HIS A 395 -43.91 0.17 -24.26
N ASN A 396 -43.19 0.59 -25.31
CA ASN A 396 -43.65 1.57 -26.28
C ASN A 396 -43.97 2.96 -25.70
N GLY A 397 -43.42 3.30 -24.53
CA GLY A 397 -43.55 4.62 -23.91
C GLY A 397 -42.37 5.55 -24.19
N ASP A 398 -42.57 6.84 -23.93
CA ASP A 398 -41.56 7.90 -24.00
C ASP A 398 -41.05 8.33 -22.61
N TYR A 399 -41.32 7.51 -21.59
CA TYR A 399 -40.71 7.69 -20.28
C TYR A 399 -39.21 7.39 -20.36
N LEU A 400 -38.39 8.42 -20.15
CA LEU A 400 -36.96 8.23 -19.88
C LEU A 400 -36.83 7.80 -18.41
N MET A 401 -36.48 6.53 -18.20
CA MET A 401 -36.30 5.91 -16.88
C MET A 401 -34.87 5.42 -16.71
N ILE A 402 -34.13 6.03 -15.79
CA ILE A 402 -32.78 5.62 -15.39
C ILE A 402 -32.58 5.95 -13.90
N ASN A 403 -31.80 5.14 -13.21
CA ASN A 403 -31.47 5.37 -11.80
C ASN A 403 -30.02 5.79 -11.59
N ILE A 404 -29.12 5.39 -12.49
CA ILE A 404 -27.74 5.89 -12.51
C ILE A 404 -27.48 6.56 -13.86
N PHE A 405 -26.89 7.75 -13.80
CA PHE A 405 -26.28 8.46 -14.91
C PHE A 405 -24.96 9.05 -14.44
N ASP A 406 -23.87 8.40 -14.81
CA ASP A 406 -22.54 8.73 -14.29
C ASP A 406 -21.43 8.50 -15.33
N PHE A 407 -20.22 8.96 -15.05
CA PHE A 407 -19.11 9.00 -16.00
C PHE A 407 -17.79 8.55 -15.37
N LYS A 408 -16.93 7.95 -16.18
CA LYS A 408 -15.50 7.74 -15.85
C LYS A 408 -14.64 8.58 -16.78
N GLY A 409 -13.55 9.13 -16.27
CA GLY A 409 -12.62 9.90 -17.06
C GLY A 409 -11.67 10.74 -16.21
N GLU A 410 -10.94 11.62 -16.88
CA GLU A 410 -10.02 12.57 -16.24
C GLU A 410 -10.78 13.84 -15.85
N LEU A 411 -10.87 14.12 -14.55
CA LEU A 411 -11.59 15.26 -13.99
C LEU A 411 -10.61 16.38 -13.63
N VAL A 412 -10.97 17.62 -13.98
CA VAL A 412 -10.17 18.82 -13.71
C VAL A 412 -11.08 19.90 -13.13
N LYS A 413 -10.62 20.58 -12.07
CA LYS A 413 -11.31 21.73 -11.46
C LYS A 413 -11.13 22.98 -12.34
N ILE A 414 -12.19 23.78 -12.49
CA ILE A 414 -12.22 25.02 -13.30
C ILE A 414 -11.91 26.22 -12.42
#